data_AF-A0A4R8GXK7-F1
#
_entry.id   AF-A0A4R8GXK7-F1
#
_cell.length_a   1.000
_cell.length_b   1.000
_cell.length_c   1.000
_cell.angle_alpha   90.00
_cell.angle_beta   90.00
_cell.angle_gamma   90.00
#
_symmetry.space_group_name_H-M   'P 1'
#
loop_
_entity.id
_entity.type
_entity.pdbx_description
1 polymer ?
#
loop_
_entity_poly.entity_id
_entity_poly.type
_entity_poly.pdbx_seq_one_letter_code
_entity_poly.pdbx_strand_id
1 'polypeptide(L)' 'MSSISRLALIIKEDVNREESSIINLYSNLLNTWFKLVIWFGIPFLLYLLITWL' A
#
# COMPACT_ATOMS: atom_id res chain seq x y z
N MET A 1 30.38 -12.74 2.35
CA MET A 1 28.98 -12.30 2.58
C MET A 1 28.16 -12.67 1.37
N SER A 2 27.02 -13.35 1.54
CA SER A 2 26.12 -13.66 0.42
C SER A 2 25.34 -12.41 0.00
N SER A 3 24.88 -12.37 -1.24
CA SER A 3 24.04 -11.29 -1.78
C SER A 3 22.79 -11.04 -0.94
N ILE A 4 22.19 -12.10 -0.41
CA ILE A 4 20.99 -12.06 0.45
C ILE A 4 21.28 -11.36 1.78
N SER A 5 22.41 -11.67 2.42
CA SER A 5 22.80 -11.01 3.68
C SER A 5 23.02 -9.50 3.49
N ARG A 6 23.49 -9.08 2.31
CA ARG A 6 23.70 -7.67 1.98
C ARG A 6 22.37 -6.94 1.75
N LEU A 7 21.43 -7.57 1.07
CA LEU A 7 20.06 -7.07 0.89
C LEU A 7 19.32 -6.91 2.22
N ALA A 8 19.44 -7.91 3.11
CA ALA A 8 18.81 -7.86 4.43
C ALA A 8 19.34 -6.68 5.28
N LEU A 9 20.65 -6.38 5.20
CA LEU A 9 21.24 -5.22 5.88
C LEU A 9 20.71 -3.89 5.34
N ILE A 10 20.61 -3.76 4.01
CA ILE A 10 20.10 -2.54 3.37
C ILE A 10 18.64 -2.29 3.76
N ILE A 11 17.80 -3.33 3.75
CA ILE A 11 16.39 -3.22 4.16
C ILE A 11 16.30 -2.85 5.65
N LYS A 12 17.08 -3.50 6.51
CA LYS A 12 17.12 -3.19 7.95
C LYS A 12 17.55 -1.75 8.21
N GLU A 13 18.55 -1.25 7.48
CA GLU A 13 18.98 0.14 7.61
C GLU A 13 17.93 1.12 7.10
N ASP A 14 17.28 0.84 5.98
CA ASP A 14 16.25 1.73 5.43
C ASP A 14 15.02 1.83 6.34
N VAL A 15 14.53 0.71 6.89
CA VAL A 15 13.34 0.68 7.75
C VAL A 15 13.54 1.44 9.07
N ASN A 16 14.78 1.50 9.59
CA ASN A 16 15.08 2.21 10.83
C ASN A 16 15.39 3.70 10.63
N ARG A 17 15.44 4.20 9.38
CA ARG A 17 15.61 5.62 9.11
C ARG A 17 14.27 6.35 9.20
N GLU A 18 14.31 7.57 9.71
CA GLU A 18 13.12 8.44 9.78
C GLU A 18 12.53 8.70 8.39
N GLU A 19 13.38 8.86 7.37
CA GLU A 19 13.00 8.98 5.96
C GLU A 19 13.08 7.63 5.23
N SER A 20 12.46 6.58 5.77
CA SER A 20 12.47 5.25 5.13
C SER A 20 11.76 5.29 3.78
N SER A 21 12.51 4.92 2.72
CA SER A 21 11.96 4.82 1.37
C SER A 21 10.94 3.67 1.26
N ILE A 22 11.23 2.53 1.90
CA ILE A 22 10.36 1.36 1.91
C ILE A 22 9.03 1.67 2.60
N ILE A 23 9.06 2.34 3.75
CA ILE A 23 7.83 2.72 4.47
C ILE A 23 6.99 3.69 3.63
N ASN A 24 7.63 4.68 3.01
CA ASN A 24 6.94 5.64 2.13
C ASN A 24 6.31 4.96 0.90
N LEU A 25 7.01 4.01 0.27
CA LEU A 25 6.47 3.24 -0.85
C LEU A 25 5.25 2.42 -0.44
N TYR A 26 5.33 1.71 0.69
CA TYR A 26 4.19 0.94 1.21
C TYR A 26 3.01 1.84 1.58
N SER A 27 3.26 2.98 2.22
CA SER A 27 2.24 3.97 2.56
C SER A 27 1.52 4.48 1.30
N ASN A 28 2.27 4.87 0.28
CA ASN A 28 1.71 5.34 -0.99
C ASN A 28 0.91 4.25 -1.72
N LEU A 29 1.40 3.02 -1.70
CA LEU A 29 0.71 1.87 -2.29
C LEU A 29 -0.62 1.61 -1.57
N LEU A 30 -0.62 1.53 -0.24
CA LEU A 30 -1.82 1.30 0.55
C LEU A 30 -2.83 2.44 0.39
N ASN A 31 -2.37 3.70 0.38
CA ASN A 31 -3.24 4.85 0.16
C ASN A 31 -3.88 4.84 -1.23
N THR A 32 -3.12 4.45 -2.26
CA THR A 32 -3.65 4.29 -3.62
C THR A 32 -4.71 3.19 -3.66
N TRP A 33 -4.42 2.02 -3.08
CA TRP A 33 -5.37 0.92 -3.00
C TRP A 33 -6.66 1.31 -2.28
N PHE A 34 -6.54 1.99 -1.14
CA PHE A 34 -7.69 2.48 -0.40
C PHE A 34 -8.55 3.43 -1.23
N LYS A 35 -7.94 4.38 -1.95
CA LYS A 35 -8.65 5.30 -2.85
C LYS A 35 -9.37 4.56 -3.98
N LEU A 36 -8.75 3.55 -4.58
CA LEU A 36 -9.40 2.73 -5.61
C LEU A 36 -10.61 1.99 -5.06
N VAL A 37 -10.47 1.37 -3.88
CA VAL A 37 -11.58 0.66 -3.23
C VAL A 37 -12.74 1.60 -2.95
N ILE A 38 -12.48 2.83 -2.46
CA ILE A 38 -13.55 3.83 -2.27
C ILE A 38 -14.16 4.24 -3.61
N TRP A 39 -13.31 4.53 -4.61
CA TRP A 39 -13.75 4.99 -5.93
C TRP A 39 -14.70 3.98 -6.57
N PHE A 40 -14.37 2.68 -6.55
CA PHE A 40 -15.20 1.65 -7.16
C PHE A 40 -16.29 1.11 -6.22
N GLY A 41 -16.00 1.05 -4.93
CA GLY A 41 -16.90 0.50 -3.91
C GLY A 41 -18.15 1.34 -3.72
N ILE A 42 -18.03 2.68 -3.66
CA ILE A 42 -19.20 3.55 -3.47
C ILE A 42 -20.18 3.45 -4.66
N PRO A 43 -19.76 3.63 -5.93
CA PRO A 43 -20.64 3.42 -7.09
C PRO A 43 -21.24 2.03 -7.15
N PHE A 44 -20.49 1.00 -6.78
CA PHE A 44 -21.00 -0.36 -6.74
C PHE A 44 -22.11 -0.53 -5.69
N LEU A 45 -21.92 0.01 -4.48
CA LEU A 45 -22.95 -0.01 -3.44
C LEU A 45 -24.20 0.78 -3.85
N LEU A 46 -24.03 1.93 -4.51
CA LEU A 46 -25.16 2.71 -5.06
C LEU A 46 -25.90 1.93 -6.15
N TYR A 47 -25.17 1.27 -7.04
CA TYR A 47 -25.77 0.41 -8.06
C TYR A 47 -26.60 -0.71 -7.43
N LEU A 48 -26.08 -1.39 -6.40
CA LEU A 48 -26.82 -2.41 -5.68
C LEU A 48 -28.07 -1.84 -5.02
N LEU A 49 -27.97 -0.69 -4.35
CA LEU A 49 -29.12 -0.06 -3.71
C LEU A 49 -30.22 0.28 -4.74
N ILE A 50 -29.88 0.84 -5.90
CA ILE A 50 -30.87 1.18 -6.93
C ILE A 50 -31.46 -0.07 -7.58
N THR A 51 -30.65 -1.12 -7.77
CA THR A 51 -31.10 -2.34 -8.48
C THR A 51 -32.00 -3.22 -7.61
N TRP A 52 -31.80 -3.20 -6.30
CA TRP A 52 -32.47 -4.11 -5.36
C TRP A 52 -33.46 -3.42 -4.39
N LEU A 53 -33.68 -2.12 -4.52
CA LEU A 53 -34.73 -1.34 -3.85
C LEU A 53 -35.91 -1.12 -4.79
#